data_AF-A0A964JRT7-F1
#
_entry.id   AF-A0A964JRT7-F1
#
_cell.length_a   1.000
_cell.length_b   1.000
_cell.length_c   1.000
_cell.angle_alpha   90.00
_cell.angle_beta   90.00
_cell.angle_gamma   90.00
#
_symmetry.space_group_name_H-M   'P 1'
#
loop_
_entity.id
_entity.type
_entity.pdbx_description
1 polymer ?
#
loop_
_entity_poly.entity_id
_entity_poly.type
_entity_poly.pdbx_seq_one_letter_code
_entity_poly.pdbx_strand_id
1 'polypeptide(L)'
;MTMWRHFVHGATRPSVAALWGTLAVLLFLAACAACFVRPSVLGGLDPGYFARTETDDFGRMTGELFGLRSRPAPPLSLTIVGASATRESVDDERRLASALSTEVGAEVEVFDLTTGGLTLWEMIGALDVLP
;
A
#
# COMPACT_ATOMS: atom_id res chain seq x y z
N MET A 1 -34.17 27.60 -13.77
CA MET A 1 -33.27 28.62 -13.17
C MET A 1 -33.43 28.79 -11.66
N THR A 2 -34.64 28.86 -11.09
CA THR A 2 -34.86 29.05 -9.63
C THR A 2 -34.10 28.06 -8.74
N MET A 3 -34.13 26.77 -9.06
CA MET A 3 -33.45 25.70 -8.30
C MET A 3 -31.95 25.96 -8.09
N TRP A 4 -31.25 26.47 -9.11
CA TRP A 4 -29.84 26.84 -9.03
C TRP A 4 -29.59 27.99 -8.04
N ARG A 5 -30.47 28.99 -7.99
CA ARG A 5 -30.39 30.08 -7.00
C ARG A 5 -30.57 29.56 -5.57
N HIS A 6 -31.49 28.62 -5.33
CA HIS A 6 -31.65 28.01 -4.00
C HIS A 6 -30.44 27.17 -3.60
N PHE A 7 -29.87 26.39 -4.52
CA PHE A 7 -28.65 25.62 -4.28
C PHE A 7 -27.46 26.52 -3.90
N VAL A 8 -27.21 27.57 -4.70
CA VAL A 8 -26.15 28.56 -4.43
C VAL A 8 -26.40 29.32 -3.11
N HIS A 9 -27.65 29.66 -2.78
CA HIS A 9 -27.98 30.33 -1.52
C HIS A 9 -27.75 29.42 -0.31
N GLY A 10 -28.13 28.14 -0.39
CA GLY A 10 -27.87 27.15 0.67
C GLY A 10 -26.38 26.89 0.87
N ALA A 11 -25.61 26.80 -0.22
CA ALA A 11 -24.15 26.61 -0.17
C ALA A 11 -23.40 27.84 0.37
N THR A 12 -23.89 29.06 0.12
CA THR A 12 -23.23 30.32 0.56
C THR A 12 -23.75 30.85 1.91
N ARG A 13 -24.85 30.31 2.43
CA ARG A 13 -25.42 30.65 3.75
C ARG A 13 -25.87 29.38 4.49
N PRO A 14 -24.94 28.50 4.87
CA PRO A 14 -25.26 27.31 5.66
C PRO A 14 -25.85 27.71 7.02
N SER A 15 -26.81 26.92 7.51
CA SER A 15 -27.32 27.09 8.87
C SER A 15 -26.29 26.64 9.90
N VAL A 16 -26.39 27.13 11.13
CA VAL A 16 -25.51 26.70 12.24
C VAL A 16 -25.58 25.18 12.46
N ALA A 17 -26.76 24.57 12.28
CA ALA A 17 -26.92 23.12 12.34
C ALA A 17 -26.20 22.39 11.18
N ALA A 18 -26.22 22.95 9.96
CA ALA A 18 -25.49 22.37 8.82
C ALA A 18 -23.96 22.47 9.01
N LEU A 19 -23.46 23.56 9.61
CA LEU A 19 -22.05 23.72 9.97
C LEU A 19 -21.62 22.66 11.00
N TRP A 20 -22.37 22.49 12.09
CA TRP A 20 -22.08 21.45 13.10
C TRP A 20 -22.18 20.04 12.54
N GLY A 21 -23.19 19.74 11.71
CA GLY A 21 -23.31 18.45 11.03
C GLY A 21 -22.13 18.15 10.10
N THR A 22 -21.69 19.15 9.32
CA THR A 22 -20.53 19.03 8.43
C THR A 22 -19.24 18.80 9.24
N LEU A 23 -19.04 19.55 10.34
CA LEU A 23 -17.89 19.38 11.22
C LEU A 23 -17.88 18.00 11.90
N ALA A 24 -19.04 17.51 12.35
CA ALA A 24 -19.15 16.19 12.96
C ALA A 24 -18.84 15.06 11.96
N VAL A 25 -19.34 15.15 10.72
CA VAL A 25 -19.01 14.20 9.65
C VAL A 25 -17.53 14.26 9.28
N LEU A 26 -16.94 15.46 9.18
CA LEU A 26 -15.51 15.64 8.89
C LEU A 26 -14.64 15.06 10.00
N LEU A 27 -14.96 15.31 11.28
CA LEU A 27 -14.25 14.73 12.42
C LEU A 27 -14.40 13.21 12.48
N PHE A 28 -15.58 12.67 12.17
CA PHE A 28 -15.81 11.23 12.09
C PHE A 28 -14.98 10.58 10.96
N LEU A 29 -15.00 11.15 9.75
CA LEU A 29 -14.20 10.67 8.63
C LEU A 29 -12.69 10.79 8.90
N ALA A 30 -12.25 11.87 9.55
CA ALA A 30 -10.86 12.04 9.97
C ALA A 30 -10.46 10.99 11.04
N ALA A 31 -11.34 10.68 11.99
CA ALA A 31 -11.10 9.61 12.96
C ALA A 31 -11.07 8.22 12.31
N CYS A 32 -11.97 7.93 11.38
CA CYS A 32 -11.94 6.69 10.60
C CYS A 32 -10.65 6.57 9.78
N ALA A 33 -10.25 7.60 9.04
CA ALA A 33 -8.99 7.62 8.31
C ALA A 33 -7.78 7.43 9.26
N ALA A 34 -7.74 8.17 10.37
CA ALA A 34 -6.69 8.09 11.37
C ALA A 34 -6.66 6.78 12.16
N CYS A 35 -7.68 5.91 12.08
CA CYS A 35 -7.71 4.59 12.71
C CYS A 35 -7.46 3.46 11.70
N PHE A 36 -8.09 3.50 10.52
CA PHE A 36 -8.06 2.39 9.55
C PHE A 36 -7.03 2.56 8.43
N VAL A 37 -6.61 3.79 8.11
CA VAL A 37 -5.61 4.08 7.05
C VAL A 37 -4.23 4.33 7.67
N ARG A 38 -3.83 3.44 8.61
CA ARG A 38 -2.47 3.39 9.15
C ARG A 38 -1.69 2.27 8.46
N PRO A 39 -0.41 2.45 8.11
CA PRO A 39 0.41 1.37 7.55
C PRO A 39 0.35 0.08 8.38
N SER A 40 0.44 0.17 9.71
CA SER A 40 0.37 -0.97 10.64
C SER A 40 -0.99 -1.66 10.75
N VAL A 41 -2.06 -1.07 10.23
CA VAL A 41 -3.38 -1.70 10.10
C VAL A 41 -3.54 -2.30 8.70
N LEU A 42 -3.06 -1.58 7.67
CA LEU A 42 -3.08 -2.02 6.28
C LEU A 42 -2.16 -3.22 6.02
N GLY A 43 -0.98 -3.26 6.65
CA GLY A 43 -0.03 -4.39 6.58
C GLY A 43 -0.41 -5.60 7.43
N GLY A 44 -1.54 -5.52 8.16
CA GLY A 44 -2.20 -6.67 8.78
C GLY A 44 -3.32 -7.28 7.93
N LEU A 45 -3.57 -6.73 6.74
CA LEU A 45 -4.50 -7.29 5.76
C LEU A 45 -3.77 -8.28 4.83
N ASP A 46 -4.53 -9.20 4.23
CA ASP A 46 -4.01 -10.04 3.15
C ASP A 46 -3.59 -9.17 1.95
N PRO A 47 -2.41 -9.40 1.31
CA PRO A 47 -1.96 -8.60 0.17
C PRO A 47 -2.96 -8.58 -1.01
N GLY A 48 -3.76 -9.64 -1.18
CA GLY A 48 -4.85 -9.72 -2.15
C GLY A 48 -5.99 -8.73 -1.90
N TYR A 49 -6.12 -8.15 -0.69
CA TYR A 49 -7.11 -7.10 -0.40
C TYR A 49 -6.90 -5.84 -1.27
N PHE A 50 -5.67 -5.56 -1.66
CA PHE A 50 -5.30 -4.42 -2.50
C PHE A 50 -5.40 -4.73 -4.01
N ALA A 51 -5.53 -6.01 -4.36
CA ALA A 51 -5.60 -6.51 -5.73
C ALA A 51 -7.05 -6.57 -6.24
N ARG A 52 -7.32 -6.01 -7.41
CA ARG A 52 -8.64 -6.07 -8.06
C ARG A 52 -8.91 -7.42 -8.74
N THR A 53 -7.85 -8.15 -9.06
CA THR A 53 -7.82 -9.43 -9.77
C THR A 53 -6.58 -10.21 -9.33
N GLU A 54 -6.55 -11.52 -9.53
CA GLU A 54 -5.38 -12.37 -9.24
C GLU A 54 -4.10 -11.93 -9.97
N THR A 55 -4.27 -11.27 -11.13
CA THR A 55 -3.22 -10.68 -12.00
C THR A 55 -2.99 -9.18 -11.76
N ASP A 56 -3.42 -8.62 -10.63
CA ASP A 56 -3.16 -7.22 -10.27
C ASP A 56 -1.83 -7.13 -9.50
N ASP A 57 -0.72 -7.25 -10.23
CA ASP A 57 0.65 -7.20 -9.69
C ASP A 57 0.87 -5.96 -8.79
N PHE A 58 0.36 -4.78 -9.20
CA PHE A 58 0.50 -3.53 -8.45
C PHE A 58 -0.30 -3.54 -7.15
N GLY A 59 -1.52 -4.08 -7.15
CA GLY A 59 -2.29 -4.30 -5.93
C GLY A 59 -1.55 -5.21 -4.95
N ARG A 60 -1.07 -6.37 -5.42
CA ARG A 60 -0.31 -7.31 -4.57
C ARG A 60 0.97 -6.69 -4.00
N MET A 61 1.78 -6.05 -4.84
CA MET A 61 3.00 -5.34 -4.43
C MET A 61 2.71 -4.23 -3.39
N THR A 62 1.59 -3.52 -3.52
CA THR A 62 1.14 -2.52 -2.53
C THR A 62 0.84 -3.17 -1.18
N GLY A 63 0.21 -4.35 -1.18
CA GLY A 63 -0.04 -5.14 0.03
C GLY A 63 1.24 -5.61 0.71
N GLU A 64 2.19 -6.17 -0.05
CA GLU A 64 3.49 -6.59 0.47
C GLU A 64 4.27 -5.41 1.05
N LEU A 65 4.34 -4.26 0.37
CA LEU A 65 4.98 -3.04 0.88
C LEU A 65 4.40 -2.58 2.23
N PHE A 66 3.08 -2.64 2.41
CA PHE A 66 2.45 -2.36 3.71
C PHE A 66 2.81 -3.43 4.76
N GLY A 67 2.86 -4.70 4.37
CA GLY A 67 3.28 -5.81 5.23
C GLY A 67 4.71 -5.65 5.74
N LEU A 68 5.67 -5.48 4.83
CA LEU A 68 7.11 -5.29 5.12
C LEU A 68 7.34 -4.11 6.05
N ARG A 69 6.75 -2.95 5.74
CA ARG A 69 6.86 -1.73 6.56
C ARG A 69 6.21 -1.85 7.95
N SER A 70 5.38 -2.88 8.17
CA SER A 70 4.69 -3.14 9.44
C SER A 70 5.35 -4.25 10.27
N ARG A 71 6.27 -5.02 9.69
CA ARG A 71 7.06 -6.05 10.38
C ARG A 71 8.36 -5.44 10.93
N PRO A 72 8.97 -6.02 11.99
CA PRO A 72 10.38 -5.77 12.28
C PRO A 72 11.21 -6.23 11.08
N ALA A 73 12.25 -5.47 10.71
CA ALA A 73 13.19 -5.94 9.70
C ALA A 73 13.85 -7.26 10.16
N PRO A 74 13.86 -8.32 9.34
CA PRO A 74 14.59 -9.55 9.65
C PRO A 74 16.11 -9.25 9.69
N PRO A 75 16.90 -10.03 10.45
CA PRO A 75 18.33 -9.77 10.62
C PRO A 75 19.14 -9.91 9.32
N LEU A 76 18.60 -10.60 8.32
CA LEU A 76 19.17 -10.73 6.99
C LEU A 76 18.03 -10.98 5.97
N SER A 77 17.93 -10.11 4.96
CA SER A 77 16.96 -10.27 3.88
C SER A 77 17.45 -9.72 2.55
N LEU A 78 16.85 -10.19 1.46
CA LEU A 78 17.02 -9.68 0.11
C LEU A 78 15.65 -9.22 -0.43
N THR A 79 15.48 -7.91 -0.62
CA THR A 79 14.31 -7.37 -1.33
C THR A 79 14.65 -7.17 -2.80
N ILE A 80 13.83 -7.71 -3.69
CA ILE A 80 14.01 -7.68 -5.14
C ILE A 80 12.97 -6.73 -5.73
N VAL A 81 13.41 -5.58 -6.23
CA VAL A 81 12.54 -4.55 -6.84
C VAL A 81 12.86 -4.47 -8.33
N GLY A 82 11.85 -4.50 -9.20
CA GLY A 82 12.08 -4.48 -10.64
C GLY A 82 10.83 -4.61 -11.51
N ALA A 83 11.05 -4.58 -12.83
CA ALA A 83 10.00 -4.74 -13.83
C ALA A 83 9.90 -6.22 -14.28
N SER A 84 9.10 -6.47 -15.32
CA SER A 84 8.96 -7.78 -15.99
C SER A 84 10.28 -8.52 -16.20
N ALA A 85 11.34 -7.86 -16.70
CA ALA A 85 12.64 -8.51 -16.91
C ALA A 85 13.25 -9.12 -15.63
N THR A 86 13.02 -8.50 -14.46
CA THR A 86 13.44 -9.05 -13.17
C THR A 86 12.51 -10.18 -12.73
N ARG A 87 11.20 -10.01 -12.89
CA ARG A 87 10.17 -11.02 -12.56
C ARG A 87 10.39 -12.33 -13.30
N GLU A 88 10.57 -12.29 -14.62
CA GLU A 88 10.85 -13.48 -15.43
C GLU A 88 12.27 -14.07 -15.19
N SER A 89 13.11 -13.42 -14.37
CA SER A 89 14.42 -13.93 -13.95
C SER A 89 14.41 -14.59 -12.56
N VAL A 90 13.32 -14.48 -11.79
CA VAL A 90 13.19 -15.03 -10.43
C VAL A 90 12.02 -16.02 -10.40
N ASP A 91 12.32 -17.27 -10.75
CA ASP A 91 11.34 -18.37 -10.93
C ASP A 91 10.62 -18.80 -9.62
N ASP A 92 11.24 -18.62 -8.45
CA ASP A 92 10.70 -19.07 -7.15
C ASP A 92 11.37 -18.34 -5.96
N GLU A 93 10.54 -17.61 -5.20
CA GLU A 93 10.83 -16.99 -3.89
C GLU A 93 11.71 -17.85 -2.98
N ARG A 94 11.30 -19.11 -2.80
CA ARG A 94 11.79 -20.03 -1.76
C ARG A 94 13.06 -20.73 -2.19
N ARG A 95 13.22 -20.99 -3.49
CA ARG A 95 14.49 -21.53 -4.02
C ARG A 95 15.62 -20.52 -3.84
N LEU A 96 15.36 -19.25 -4.13
CA LEU A 96 16.37 -18.20 -3.97
C LEU A 96 16.71 -17.98 -2.49
N ALA A 97 15.71 -17.92 -1.62
CA ALA A 97 15.89 -17.85 -0.16
C ALA A 97 16.71 -19.05 0.37
N SER A 98 16.38 -20.27 -0.05
CA SER A 98 17.07 -21.49 0.37
C SER A 98 18.52 -21.55 -0.12
N ALA A 99 18.79 -21.13 -1.36
CA ALA A 99 20.14 -21.06 -1.91
C ALA A 99 21.00 -20.01 -1.17
N LEU A 100 20.48 -18.79 -0.98
CA LEU A 100 21.17 -17.73 -0.24
C LEU A 100 21.40 -18.11 1.22
N SER A 101 20.44 -18.75 1.87
CA SER A 101 20.59 -19.21 3.26
C SER A 101 21.68 -20.28 3.41
N THR A 102 21.83 -21.14 2.39
CA THR A 102 22.87 -22.16 2.35
C THR A 102 24.26 -21.54 2.15
N GLU A 103 24.39 -20.55 1.27
CA GLU A 103 25.67 -19.88 0.96
C GLU A 103 26.14 -18.98 2.10
N VAL A 104 25.23 -18.24 2.75
CA VAL A 104 25.58 -17.32 3.86
C VAL A 104 25.67 -18.05 5.22
N GLY A 105 25.06 -19.24 5.35
CA GLY A 105 25.05 -20.01 6.59
C GLY A 105 24.11 -19.46 7.67
N ALA A 106 23.14 -18.64 7.27
CA ALA A 106 22.11 -18.04 8.12
C ALA A 106 20.78 -17.97 7.35
N GLU A 107 19.65 -17.84 8.03
CA GLU A 107 18.34 -17.71 7.39
C GLU A 107 18.22 -16.36 6.65
N VAL A 108 17.83 -16.39 5.37
CA VAL A 108 17.64 -15.22 4.51
C VAL A 108 16.18 -15.15 4.07
N GLU A 109 15.46 -14.12 4.51
CA GLU A 109 14.11 -13.85 3.99
C GLU A 109 14.22 -13.15 2.61
N VAL A 110 13.48 -13.60 1.60
CA VAL A 110 13.46 -13.01 0.25
C VAL A 110 12.09 -12.43 -0.02
N PHE A 111 12.06 -11.20 -0.51
CA PHE A 111 10.83 -10.47 -0.85
C PHE A 111 10.84 -10.07 -2.31
N ASP A 112 9.93 -10.61 -3.11
CA ASP A 112 9.74 -10.20 -4.50
C ASP A 112 8.71 -9.06 -4.58
N LEU A 113 9.19 -7.87 -4.98
CA LEU A 113 8.42 -6.67 -5.25
C LEU A 113 8.52 -6.28 -6.73
N THR A 114 8.67 -7.26 -7.62
CA THR A 114 8.60 -7.04 -9.06
C THR A 114 7.16 -7.01 -9.56
N THR A 115 6.92 -6.23 -10.62
CA THR A 115 5.64 -6.24 -11.36
C THR A 115 5.91 -6.16 -12.85
N GLY A 116 4.98 -6.65 -13.69
CA GLY A 116 5.18 -6.66 -15.14
C GLY A 116 5.47 -5.27 -15.77
N GLY A 117 4.98 -4.18 -15.16
CA GLY A 117 5.01 -2.82 -15.71
C GLY A 117 5.71 -1.75 -14.86
N LEU A 118 6.46 -2.13 -13.82
CA LEU A 118 7.05 -1.22 -12.84
C LEU A 118 7.99 -0.18 -13.48
N THR A 119 7.75 1.12 -13.23
CA THR A 119 8.62 2.22 -13.70
C THR A 119 9.75 2.54 -12.72
N LEU A 120 10.81 3.20 -13.20
CA LEU A 120 11.94 3.60 -12.35
C LEU A 120 11.53 4.44 -11.12
N TRP A 121 10.52 5.29 -11.25
CA TRP A 121 10.02 6.11 -10.13
C TRP A 121 9.26 5.29 -9.08
N GLU A 122 8.56 4.24 -9.51
CA GLU A 122 7.91 3.29 -8.60
C GLU A 122 8.94 2.37 -7.94
N MET A 123 10.04 2.01 -8.63
CA MET A 123 11.17 1.29 -8.01
C MET A 123 11.81 2.12 -6.88
N ILE A 124 12.08 3.41 -7.14
CA ILE A 124 12.63 4.33 -6.14
C ILE A 124 11.63 4.51 -4.98
N GLY A 125 10.36 4.77 -5.29
CA GLY A 125 9.31 4.96 -4.27
C GLY A 125 9.04 3.71 -3.42
N ALA A 126 9.29 2.50 -3.94
CA ALA A 126 9.26 1.26 -3.19
C ALA A 126 10.47 1.12 -2.26
N LEU A 127 11.67 1.44 -2.74
CA LEU A 127 12.90 1.42 -1.92
C LEU A 127 12.85 2.46 -0.79
N ASP A 128 12.31 3.66 -1.03
CA ASP A 128 12.16 4.75 -0.05
C ASP A 128 11.20 4.42 1.13
N VAL A 129 10.44 3.30 1.07
CA VAL A 129 9.49 2.91 2.12
C VAL A 129 9.79 1.57 2.79
N LEU A 130 10.88 0.90 2.41
CA LEU A 130 11.41 -0.29 3.09
C LEU A 130 12.09 0.09 4.43
N PRO A 131 12.16 -0.83 5.41
CA PRO A 131 12.77 -0.59 6.72
C PRO A 131 14.31 -0.65 6.73
#